data_AF-A0A0B4CYN2-F1
#
_entry.id   AF-A0A0B4CYN2-F1
#
_cell.length_a   1.000
_cell.length_b   1.000
_cell.length_c   1.000
_cell.angle_alpha   90.00
_cell.angle_beta   90.00
_cell.angle_gamma   90.00
#
_symmetry.space_group_name_H-M   'P 1'
#
loop_
_entity.id
_entity.type
_entity.pdbx_description
1 polymer ?
#
loop_
_entity_poly.entity_id
_entity_poly.type
_entity_poly.pdbx_seq_one_letter_code
_entity_poly.pdbx_strand_id
1 'polypeptide(L)'
;MLNIAYAIVGAVFMVGMALFAFLKGNSAERIGAGAYLFAWFATIVMQENSGFRGVPLGMFLIDLVLLIVFVGISWRYRQSWPVWASGLQLIAVMSHVMSLTGQRVMVGSLYTVVNMIGYLIIGCIIIGTFYAWQERRAAALIGRNS
;
A
#
# COMPACT_ATOMS: atom_id res chain seq x y z
N MET A 1 -9.96 -22.92 -4.06
CA MET A 1 -9.02 -22.78 -5.20
C MET A 1 -8.94 -21.35 -5.73
N LEU A 2 -10.07 -20.61 -5.83
CA LEU A 2 -10.08 -19.19 -6.21
C LEU A 2 -9.21 -18.29 -5.29
N ASN A 3 -9.24 -18.49 -3.97
CA ASN A 3 -8.43 -17.69 -3.02
C ASN A 3 -6.91 -17.75 -3.26
N ILE A 4 -6.38 -18.89 -3.71
CA ILE A 4 -4.94 -19.06 -3.98
C ILE A 4 -4.52 -18.26 -5.21
N ALA A 5 -5.34 -18.28 -6.27
CA ALA A 5 -5.07 -17.53 -7.49
C ALA A 5 -5.04 -16.01 -7.23
N TYR A 6 -6.00 -15.48 -6.45
CA TYR A 6 -6.00 -14.06 -6.07
C TYR A 6 -4.79 -13.67 -5.21
N ALA A 7 -4.37 -14.53 -4.28
CA ALA A 7 -3.20 -14.29 -3.46
C ALA A 7 -1.90 -14.27 -4.31
N ILE A 8 -1.77 -15.19 -5.28
CA ILE A 8 -0.62 -15.24 -6.18
C ILE A 8 -0.57 -14.01 -7.08
N VAL A 9 -1.71 -13.64 -7.69
CA VAL A 9 -1.78 -12.45 -8.56
C VAL A 9 -1.42 -11.19 -7.76
N GLY A 10 -2.01 -11.03 -6.57
CA GLY A 10 -1.67 -9.93 -5.65
C GLY A 10 -0.18 -9.91 -5.31
N ALA A 11 0.41 -11.05 -4.96
CA ALA A 11 1.83 -11.17 -4.65
C ALA A 11 2.73 -10.80 -5.83
N VAL A 12 2.39 -11.21 -7.06
CA VAL A 12 3.15 -10.84 -8.26
C VAL A 12 3.14 -9.33 -8.48
N PHE A 13 1.98 -8.69 -8.36
CA PHE A 13 1.88 -7.23 -8.46
C PHE A 13 2.63 -6.52 -7.32
N MET A 14 2.56 -7.06 -6.11
CA MET A 14 3.23 -6.54 -4.91
C MET A 14 4.76 -6.56 -5.06
N VAL A 15 5.30 -7.73 -5.41
CA VAL A 15 6.74 -7.94 -5.61
C VAL A 15 7.21 -7.16 -6.82
N GLY A 16 6.44 -7.14 -7.91
CA GLY A 16 6.75 -6.35 -9.10
C GLY A 16 6.83 -4.85 -8.82
N MET A 17 5.85 -4.30 -8.09
CA MET A 17 5.86 -2.91 -7.65
C MET A 17 7.06 -2.62 -6.74
N ALA A 18 7.33 -3.49 -5.77
CA ALA A 18 8.45 -3.28 -4.86
C ALA A 18 9.79 -3.31 -5.59
N LEU A 19 10.03 -4.30 -6.46
CA LEU A 19 11.22 -4.36 -7.29
C LEU A 19 11.35 -3.09 -8.15
N PHE A 20 10.25 -2.64 -8.76
CA PHE A 20 10.24 -1.41 -9.55
C PHE A 20 10.61 -0.18 -8.69
N ALA A 21 10.02 -0.03 -7.51
CA ALA A 21 10.32 1.05 -6.57
C ALA A 21 11.75 0.99 -6.04
N PHE A 22 12.30 -0.19 -5.76
CA PHE A 22 13.70 -0.33 -5.32
C PHE A 22 14.70 -0.02 -6.43
N LEU A 23 14.43 -0.48 -7.66
CA LEU A 23 15.33 -0.29 -8.80
C LEU A 23 15.26 1.13 -9.39
N LYS A 24 14.06 1.74 -9.45
CA LYS A 24 13.81 3.00 -10.17
C LYS A 24 13.32 4.14 -9.29
N GLY A 25 12.84 3.84 -8.07
CA GLY A 25 12.30 4.82 -7.13
C GLY A 25 13.37 5.56 -6.35
N ASN A 26 13.01 6.70 -5.79
CA ASN A 26 13.86 7.54 -4.95
C ASN A 26 13.68 7.12 -3.48
N SER A 27 14.28 7.84 -2.54
CA SER A 27 14.19 7.50 -1.12
C SER A 27 12.75 7.39 -0.61
N ALA A 28 11.83 8.22 -1.11
CA ALA A 28 10.42 8.22 -0.72
C ALA A 28 9.70 6.93 -1.15
N GLU A 29 9.86 6.53 -2.40
CA GLU A 29 9.20 5.37 -2.99
C GLU A 29 9.75 4.07 -2.41
N ARG A 30 11.05 4.02 -2.12
CA ARG A 30 11.68 2.88 -1.45
C ARG A 30 11.12 2.66 -0.04
N ILE A 31 10.97 3.73 0.74
CA ILE A 31 10.38 3.66 2.09
C ILE A 31 8.91 3.26 1.99
N GLY A 32 8.15 3.86 1.07
CA GLY A 32 6.74 3.53 0.87
C GLY A 32 6.51 2.07 0.44
N ALA A 33 7.27 1.59 -0.54
CA ALA A 33 7.22 0.20 -0.98
C ALA A 33 7.64 -0.77 0.12
N GLY A 34 8.70 -0.44 0.87
CA GLY A 34 9.13 -1.26 2.01
C GLY A 34 8.09 -1.34 3.11
N ALA A 35 7.49 -0.22 3.50
CA ALA A 35 6.42 -0.19 4.49
C ALA A 35 5.18 -0.96 4.04
N TYR A 36 4.80 -0.82 2.77
CA TYR A 36 3.65 -1.52 2.20
C TYR A 36 3.90 -3.05 2.10
N LEU A 37 5.10 -3.48 1.72
CA LEU A 37 5.51 -4.89 1.76
C LEU A 37 5.48 -5.45 3.18
N PHE A 38 5.98 -4.69 4.16
CA PHE A 38 5.99 -5.11 5.55
C PHE A 38 4.57 -5.28 6.09
N ALA A 39 3.68 -4.32 5.81
CA ALA A 39 2.27 -4.39 6.18
C ALA A 39 1.57 -5.63 5.57
N TRP A 40 1.87 -5.95 4.31
CA TRP A 40 1.34 -7.13 3.64
C TRP A 40 1.83 -8.44 4.26
N PHE A 41 3.13 -8.54 4.57
CA PHE A 41 3.68 -9.72 5.25
C PHE A 41 3.07 -9.89 6.66
N ALA A 42 2.96 -8.80 7.42
CA ALA A 42 2.31 -8.79 8.72
C ALA A 42 0.84 -9.25 8.64
N THR A 43 0.13 -8.85 7.58
CA THR A 43 -1.25 -9.27 7.33
C THR A 43 -1.36 -10.77 7.08
N ILE A 44 -0.45 -11.37 6.30
CA ILE A 44 -0.45 -12.82 6.04
C ILE A 44 -0.25 -13.60 7.34
N VAL A 45 0.78 -13.22 8.12
CA VAL A 45 1.09 -13.87 9.41
C VAL A 45 -0.09 -13.76 10.38
N MET A 46 -0.78 -12.61 10.39
CA MET A 46 -1.96 -12.43 11.21
C MET A 46 -3.18 -13.23 10.74
N GLN A 47 -3.36 -13.40 9.43
CA GLN A 47 -4.46 -14.20 8.89
C GLN A 47 -4.31 -15.68 9.24
N GLU A 48 -3.10 -16.22 9.21
CA GLU A 48 -2.85 -17.61 9.63
C GLU A 48 -3.14 -17.85 11.11
N ASN A 49 -2.77 -16.89 11.98
CA ASN A 49 -2.94 -17.05 13.44
C ASN A 49 -4.38 -16.79 13.95
N SER A 50 -5.22 -16.05 13.23
CA SER A 50 -6.47 -15.49 13.79
C SER A 50 -7.75 -16.30 13.52
N GLY A 51 -7.68 -17.43 12.81
CA GLY A 51 -8.74 -18.44 12.75
C GLY A 51 -10.19 -17.91 12.80
N PHE A 52 -10.60 -17.05 11.85
CA PHE A 52 -11.99 -16.62 11.61
C PHE A 52 -12.81 -16.10 12.82
N ARG A 53 -12.20 -15.67 13.93
CA ARG A 53 -12.93 -15.17 15.11
C ARG A 53 -12.65 -13.69 15.37
N GLY A 54 -13.58 -12.86 14.90
CA GLY A 54 -13.66 -11.43 15.22
C GLY A 54 -12.71 -10.58 14.39
N VAL A 55 -13.06 -9.30 14.20
CA VAL A 55 -12.22 -8.30 13.53
C VAL A 55 -10.84 -8.33 14.20
N PRO A 56 -9.79 -8.82 13.53
CA PRO A 56 -8.52 -8.98 14.19
C PRO A 56 -7.92 -7.58 14.35
N LEU A 57 -7.97 -7.09 15.58
CA LEU A 57 -7.48 -5.78 16.02
C LEU A 57 -6.08 -5.44 15.46
N GLY A 58 -5.25 -6.45 15.20
CA GLY A 58 -3.95 -6.22 14.59
C GLY A 58 -3.97 -5.87 13.08
N MET A 59 -4.97 -6.27 12.28
CA MET A 59 -5.10 -5.75 10.90
C MET A 59 -5.32 -4.24 10.93
N PHE A 60 -6.20 -3.78 11.83
CA PHE A 60 -6.40 -2.35 12.06
C PHE A 60 -5.11 -1.64 12.49
N LEU A 61 -4.32 -2.23 13.39
CA LEU A 61 -3.03 -1.65 13.81
C LEU A 61 -2.02 -1.59 12.67
N ILE A 62 -1.94 -2.63 11.83
CA ILE A 62 -1.07 -2.65 10.65
C ILE A 62 -1.45 -1.51 9.70
N ASP A 63 -2.74 -1.38 9.40
CA ASP A 63 -3.23 -0.33 8.51
C ASP A 63 -3.03 1.08 9.08
N LEU A 64 -3.16 1.24 10.39
CA LEU A 64 -2.92 2.50 11.08
C LEU A 64 -1.44 2.90 11.04
N VAL A 65 -0.52 1.95 11.27
CA VAL A 65 0.93 2.18 11.16
C VAL A 65 1.28 2.56 9.72
N LEU A 66 0.74 1.84 8.74
CA LEU A 66 0.96 2.12 7.33
C LEU A 66 0.45 3.52 6.94
N LEU A 67 -0.71 3.93 7.47
CA LEU A 67 -1.24 5.28 7.30
C LEU A 67 -0.27 6.33 7.83
N ILE A 68 0.25 6.14 9.05
CA ILE A 68 1.23 7.07 9.67
C ILE A 68 2.49 7.17 8.81
N VAL A 69 2.97 6.06 8.24
CA VAL A 69 4.12 6.08 7.34
C VAL A 69 3.84 6.88 6.08
N PHE A 70 2.70 6.66 5.41
CA PHE A 70 2.36 7.45 4.21
C PHE A 70 2.19 8.94 4.51
N VAL A 71 1.57 9.28 5.64
CA VAL A 71 1.48 10.68 6.09
C VAL A 71 2.88 11.26 6.34
N GLY A 72 3.76 10.53 7.03
CA GLY A 72 5.15 10.97 7.26
C GLY A 72 5.94 11.18 5.96
N ILE A 73 5.77 10.30 4.97
CA ILE A 73 6.38 10.46 3.64
C ILE A 73 5.81 11.69 2.94
N SER A 74 4.49 11.90 3.01
CA SER A 74 3.82 13.05 2.38
C SER A 74 4.31 14.39 2.93
N TRP A 75 4.67 14.44 4.23
CA TRP A 75 5.28 15.62 4.82
C TRP A 75 6.73 15.78 4.38
N ARG A 76 7.51 14.69 4.38
CA ARG A 76 8.95 14.76 4.12
C ARG A 76 9.29 15.03 2.65
N TYR A 77 8.47 14.54 1.73
CA TYR A 77 8.72 14.58 0.28
C TYR A 77 7.57 15.28 -0.45
N ARG A 78 7.89 16.22 -1.33
CA ARG A 78 6.92 17.05 -2.08
C ARG A 78 6.21 16.30 -3.24
N GLN A 79 6.17 14.98 -3.17
CA GLN A 79 5.55 14.16 -4.21
C GLN A 79 4.05 14.05 -3.95
N SER A 80 3.24 14.00 -5.01
CA SER A 80 1.77 13.95 -4.87
C SER A 80 1.24 12.55 -4.51
N TRP A 81 1.96 11.50 -4.87
CA TRP A 81 1.50 10.11 -4.68
C TRP A 81 1.31 9.68 -3.20
N PRO A 82 2.13 10.09 -2.21
CA PRO A 82 1.93 9.70 -0.82
C PRO A 82 0.65 10.28 -0.23
N VAL A 83 0.22 11.45 -0.70
CA VAL A 83 -1.05 12.08 -0.28
C VAL A 83 -2.21 11.21 -0.74
N TRP A 84 -2.21 10.77 -2.00
CA TRP A 84 -3.23 9.87 -2.53
C TRP A 84 -3.23 8.52 -1.80
N ALA A 85 -2.06 7.94 -1.57
CA ALA A 85 -1.92 6.69 -0.82
C ALA A 85 -2.45 6.82 0.62
N SER A 86 -2.16 7.92 1.30
CA SER A 86 -2.66 8.18 2.66
C SER A 86 -4.18 8.31 2.72
N GLY A 87 -4.80 8.98 1.73
CA GLY A 87 -6.26 9.09 1.65
C GLY A 87 -6.93 7.73 1.43
N LEU A 88 -6.36 6.91 0.54
CA LEU A 88 -6.84 5.54 0.31
C LEU A 88 -6.69 4.67 1.56
N GLN A 89 -5.52 4.73 2.20
CA GLN A 89 -5.25 3.97 3.43
C GLN A 89 -6.18 4.41 4.57
N LEU A 90 -6.54 5.69 4.66
CA LEU A 90 -7.51 6.18 5.65
C LEU A 90 -8.88 5.54 5.47
N ILE A 91 -9.33 5.30 4.22
CA ILE A 91 -10.59 4.61 3.94
C ILE A 91 -10.53 3.16 4.45
N ALA A 92 -9.39 2.47 4.29
CA ALA A 92 -9.21 1.13 4.84
C ALA A 92 -9.27 1.13 6.38
N VAL A 93 -8.57 2.07 7.03
CA VAL A 93 -8.62 2.25 8.49
C VAL A 93 -10.05 2.53 8.96
N MET A 94 -10.79 3.42 8.30
CA MET A 94 -12.18 3.72 8.64
C MET A 94 -13.12 2.51 8.44
N SER A 95 -12.85 1.68 7.43
CA SER A 95 -13.60 0.43 7.21
C SER A 95 -13.43 -0.53 8.38
N HIS A 96 -12.22 -0.63 8.94
CA HIS A 96 -11.96 -1.39 10.16
C HIS A 96 -12.63 -0.78 11.39
N VAL A 97 -12.61 0.55 11.55
CA VAL A 97 -13.33 1.23 12.65
C VAL A 97 -14.82 0.95 12.60
N MET A 98 -15.44 1.02 11.42
CA MET A 98 -16.87 0.71 11.24
C MET A 98 -17.19 -0.75 11.60
N SER A 99 -16.26 -1.67 11.37
CA SER A 99 -16.40 -3.07 11.79
C SER A 99 -16.28 -3.24 13.32
N LEU A 100 -15.44 -2.43 13.98
CA LEU A 100 -15.25 -2.44 15.44
C LEU A 100 -16.44 -1.85 16.20
N THR A 101 -17.21 -0.92 15.62
CA THR A 101 -18.40 -0.32 16.26
C THR A 101 -19.63 -1.25 16.29
N GLY A 102 -19.49 -2.49 15.84
CA GLY A 102 -20.56 -3.49 15.87
C GLY A 102 -21.62 -3.32 14.77
N GLN A 103 -21.37 -2.47 13.78
CA GLN A 103 -22.22 -2.40 12.59
C GLN A 103 -22.18 -3.75 11.86
N ARG A 104 -23.36 -4.28 11.50
CA ARG A 104 -23.49 -5.48 10.67
C ARG A 104 -23.16 -5.14 9.23
N VAL A 105 -21.86 -5.00 8.94
CA VAL A 105 -21.36 -4.84 7.58
C VAL A 105 -21.13 -6.23 7.00
N MET A 106 -21.59 -6.45 5.76
CA MET A 106 -21.36 -7.70 5.07
C MET A 106 -19.85 -7.89 4.87
N VAL A 107 -19.29 -8.95 5.46
CA VAL A 107 -17.85 -9.23 5.47
C VAL A 107 -17.24 -9.24 4.05
N GLY A 108 -18.00 -9.72 3.06
CA GLY A 108 -17.58 -9.70 1.65
C GLY A 108 -17.40 -8.28 1.07
N SER A 109 -18.21 -7.31 1.52
CA SER A 109 -18.08 -5.90 1.09
C SER A 109 -16.81 -5.27 1.66
N LEU A 110 -16.52 -5.48 2.94
CA LEU A 110 -15.27 -5.00 3.57
C LEU A 110 -14.04 -5.56 2.87
N TYR A 111 -14.01 -6.87 2.60
CA TYR A 111 -12.89 -7.48 1.87
C TYR A 111 -12.74 -6.92 0.46
N THR A 112 -13.83 -6.64 -0.24
CA THR A 112 -13.79 -6.08 -1.59
C THR A 112 -13.21 -4.66 -1.57
N VAL A 113 -13.66 -3.81 -0.64
CA VAL A 113 -13.19 -2.43 -0.50
C VAL A 113 -11.71 -2.39 -0.13
N VAL A 114 -11.29 -3.15 0.90
CA VAL A 114 -9.90 -3.18 1.36
C VAL A 114 -8.97 -3.73 0.28
N ASN A 115 -9.37 -4.79 -0.45
CA ASN A 115 -8.58 -5.29 -1.57
C ASN A 115 -8.48 -4.26 -2.71
N MET A 116 -9.58 -3.61 -3.07
CA MET A 116 -9.57 -2.56 -4.10
C MET A 116 -8.64 -1.41 -3.72
N ILE A 117 -8.69 -0.96 -2.46
CA ILE A 117 -7.78 0.05 -1.91
C ILE A 117 -6.33 -0.40 -2.03
N GLY A 118 -6.03 -1.65 -1.68
CA GLY A 118 -4.68 -2.20 -1.80
C GLY A 118 -4.13 -2.13 -3.22
N TYR A 119 -4.93 -2.48 -4.23
CA TYR A 119 -4.53 -2.34 -5.64
C TYR A 119 -4.34 -0.88 -6.07
N LEU A 120 -5.17 0.04 -5.58
CA LEU A 120 -5.02 1.47 -5.85
C LEU A 120 -3.74 2.03 -5.24
N ILE A 121 -3.37 1.62 -4.03
CA ILE A 121 -2.12 2.02 -3.38
C ILE A 121 -0.90 1.53 -4.18
N ILE A 122 -0.94 0.28 -4.67
CA ILE A 122 0.08 -0.25 -5.59
C ILE A 122 0.19 0.66 -6.82
N GLY A 123 -0.94 1.04 -7.41
CA GLY A 123 -1.00 1.99 -8.53
C GLY A 123 -0.35 3.34 -8.19
N CYS A 124 -0.66 3.92 -7.03
CA CYS A 124 -0.05 5.17 -6.57
C CYS A 124 1.47 5.08 -6.46
N ILE A 125 2.00 3.99 -5.90
CA ILE A 125 3.46 3.80 -5.74
C ILE A 125 4.13 3.61 -7.11
N ILE A 126 3.52 2.85 -8.03
CA ILE A 126 4.04 2.67 -9.40
C ILE A 126 4.09 4.02 -10.12
N ILE A 127 3.01 4.80 -10.06
CA ILE A 127 2.94 6.14 -10.68
C ILE A 127 4.01 7.06 -10.07
N GLY A 128 4.12 7.11 -8.75
CA GLY A 128 5.15 7.89 -8.06
C GLY A 128 6.57 7.51 -8.51
N THR A 129 6.84 6.21 -8.56
CA THR A 129 8.13 5.67 -9.04
C THR A 129 8.41 6.05 -10.50
N PHE A 130 7.39 6.00 -11.36
CA PHE A 130 7.53 6.35 -12.77
C PHE A 130 7.85 7.84 -12.95
N TYR A 131 7.15 8.72 -12.25
CA TYR A 131 7.44 10.17 -12.26
C TYR A 131 8.87 10.47 -11.78
N ALA A 132 9.28 9.89 -10.64
CA ALA A 132 10.62 10.07 -10.10
C ALA A 132 11.73 9.52 -11.01
N TRP A 133 11.43 8.48 -11.79
CA TRP A 133 12.35 7.97 -12.80
C TRP A 133 12.42 8.89 -14.03
N GLN A 134 11.28 9.41 -14.50
CA GLN A 134 11.21 10.31 -15.65
C GLN A 134 11.96 11.62 -15.36
N GLU A 135 11.77 12.22 -14.19
CA GLU A 135 12.48 13.43 -13.78
C GLU A 135 14.00 13.23 -13.76
N ARG A 136 14.48 12.10 -13.21
CA ARG A 136 15.91 11.78 -13.19
C ARG A 136 16.48 11.57 -14.58
N ARG A 137 15.73 10.90 -15.46
CA ARG A 137 16.15 10.67 -16.84
C ARG A 137 16.17 11.98 -17.66
N ALA A 138 15.22 12.88 -17.42
CA ALA A 138 15.21 14.22 -18.03
C ALA A 138 16.42 15.05 -17.55
N ALA A 139 16.71 15.05 -16.25
CA ALA A 139 17.88 15.74 -15.70
C ALA A 139 19.21 15.21 -16.27
N ALA A 140 19.33 13.88 -16.41
CA ALA A 140 20.51 13.26 -17.01
C ALA A 140 20.69 13.61 -18.51
N LEU A 141 19.60 13.79 -19.25
CA LEU A 141 19.66 14.19 -20.67
C LEU A 141 20.05 15.67 -20.81
N ILE A 142 19.58 16.54 -19.92
CA ILE A 142 19.93 17.97 -19.92
C ILE A 142 21.42 18.15 -19.55
N GLY A 143 21.90 17.46 -18.50
CA GLY A 143 23.31 17.56 -18.09
C GLY A 143 24.32 16.92 -19.04
N ARG A 144 23.87 16.13 -20.03
CA ARG A 144 24.74 15.58 -21.08
C ARG A 144 24.91 16.52 -22.28
N ASN A 145 24.10 17.57 -22.36
CA ASN A 145 24.07 18.53 -23.46
C ASN A 145 24.65 19.90 -23.07
N SER A 146 25.21 20.03 -21.86
CA SER A 146 25.91 21.20 -21.32
C SER A 146 27.40 20.92 -21.16
#